data_AF-G2G422-F1
#
_entry.id   AF-G2G422-F1
#
_cell.length_a   1.000
_cell.length_b   1.000
_cell.length_c   1.000
_cell.angle_alpha   90.00
_cell.angle_beta   90.00
_cell.angle_gamma   90.00
#
_symmetry.space_group_name_H-M   'P 1'
#
loop_
_entity.id
_entity.type
_entity.pdbx_description
1 polymer ?
#
loop_
_entity_poly.entity_id
_entity_poly.type
_entity_poly.pdbx_seq_one_letter_code
_entity_poly.pdbx_strand_id
1 'polypeptide(L)'
;MVDYDQFVVDDGRHEPQIVIDGDASAAAGEAQHRALCSCGRLPPHRPGTPQQAWAAYAAHARRCLGPASQPASRVSLGMRVTLLFLGCMVLWGAGWIGAVSVASTLDLAGAADLAVRAAGLLVGFASAGLLMVAMRRFIAPMRADG
;
A
#
# COMPACT_ATOMS: atom_id res chain seq x y z
N MET A 1 -23.30 3.15 -15.62
CA MET A 1 -23.08 1.94 -14.81
C MET A 1 -21.86 2.24 -13.95
N VAL A 2 -22.01 2.27 -12.63
CA VAL A 2 -20.89 2.61 -11.73
C VAL A 2 -19.99 1.38 -11.65
N ASP A 3 -18.74 1.50 -12.07
CA ASP A 3 -17.77 0.41 -11.99
C ASP A 3 -17.29 0.26 -10.53
N TYR A 4 -17.62 -0.91 -9.95
CA TYR A 4 -17.47 -1.21 -8.52
C TYR A 4 -16.15 -1.92 -8.20
N ASP A 5 -15.43 -2.44 -9.20
CA ASP A 5 -14.13 -3.12 -9.02
C ASP A 5 -13.02 -2.15 -8.62
N GLN A 6 -13.24 -0.85 -8.84
CA GLN A 6 -12.24 0.17 -8.60
C GLN A 6 -11.80 0.18 -7.11
N PHE A 7 -12.69 -0.01 -6.15
CA PHE A 7 -12.41 0.22 -4.73
C PHE A 7 -11.95 -1.02 -3.94
N VAL A 8 -12.00 -2.21 -4.53
CA VAL A 8 -11.69 -3.47 -3.84
C VAL A 8 -10.18 -3.73 -3.78
N VAL A 9 -9.41 -3.12 -4.69
CA VAL A 9 -8.00 -3.52 -4.94
C VAL A 9 -6.96 -2.73 -4.13
N ASP A 10 -7.30 -1.61 -3.48
CA ASP A 10 -6.28 -0.59 -3.18
C ASP A 10 -5.58 -0.69 -1.79
N ASP A 11 -6.08 -1.47 -0.83
CA ASP A 11 -5.34 -1.64 0.45
C ASP A 11 -5.56 -2.94 1.24
N GLY A 12 -6.49 -3.82 0.81
CA GLY A 12 -6.90 -5.03 1.54
C GLY A 12 -7.46 -4.78 2.95
N ARG A 13 -7.72 -3.52 3.30
CA ARG A 13 -8.14 -3.02 4.63
C ARG A 13 -9.45 -2.22 4.58
N HIS A 14 -9.86 -1.78 3.40
CA HIS A 14 -11.10 -1.09 3.10
C HIS A 14 -11.91 -1.91 2.09
N GLU A 15 -12.43 -3.06 2.52
CA GLU A 15 -13.30 -3.89 1.71
C GLU A 15 -14.76 -3.45 1.92
N PRO A 16 -15.55 -3.25 0.84
CA PRO A 16 -16.95 -2.87 0.94
C PRO A 16 -17.81 -4.05 1.39
N GLN A 17 -18.67 -3.81 2.38
CA GLN A 17 -19.71 -4.76 2.78
C GLN A 17 -21.07 -4.05 2.72
N ILE A 18 -21.87 -4.34 1.72
CA ILE A 18 -23.24 -3.82 1.61
C ILE A 18 -24.18 -4.84 2.25
N VAL A 19 -24.89 -4.43 3.31
CA VAL A 19 -25.82 -5.30 4.04
C VAL A 19 -27.21 -4.68 4.07
N ILE A 20 -28.23 -5.53 4.08
CA ILE A 20 -29.62 -5.10 4.26
C ILE A 20 -29.83 -4.82 5.75
N ASP A 21 -30.33 -3.64 6.06
CA ASP A 21 -30.66 -3.24 7.42
C ASP A 21 -32.12 -3.66 7.72
N GLY A 22 -32.28 -4.71 8.52
CA GLY A 22 -33.58 -5.32 8.78
C GLY A 22 -34.56 -4.37 9.50
N ASP A 23 -34.06 -3.59 10.46
CA ASP A 23 -34.90 -2.66 11.24
C ASP A 23 -35.37 -1.50 10.36
N ALA A 24 -34.45 -0.92 9.58
CA ALA A 24 -34.81 0.13 8.63
C ALA A 24 -35.71 -0.39 7.51
N SER A 25 -35.53 -1.64 7.08
CA SER A 25 -36.37 -2.27 6.06
C SER A 25 -37.79 -2.51 6.56
N ALA A 26 -37.94 -2.98 7.80
CA ALA A 26 -39.25 -3.17 8.43
C ALA A 26 -40.00 -1.85 8.63
N ALA A 27 -39.29 -0.78 9.00
CA ALA A 27 -39.87 0.55 9.17
C ALA A 27 -40.26 1.23 7.84
N ALA A 28 -39.48 1.00 6.78
CA ALA A 28 -39.72 1.59 5.46
C ALA A 28 -40.69 0.79 4.57
N GLY A 29 -40.93 -0.49 4.89
CA GLY A 29 -41.73 -1.39 4.06
C GLY A 29 -41.02 -1.83 2.76
N GLU A 30 -39.72 -1.54 2.63
CA GLU A 30 -38.88 -1.87 1.48
C GLU A 30 -37.44 -2.15 1.94
N ALA A 31 -36.65 -2.87 1.13
CA ALA A 31 -35.28 -3.24 1.49
C ALA A 31 -34.34 -2.02 1.57
N GLN A 32 -33.92 -1.69 2.79
CA GLN A 32 -32.94 -0.63 3.07
C GLN A 32 -31.54 -1.23 3.21
N HIS A 33 -30.56 -0.56 2.62
CA HIS A 33 -29.18 -1.01 2.54
C HIS A 33 -28.27 -0.05 3.32
N ARG A 34 -27.28 -0.60 4.01
CA ARG A 34 -26.20 0.16 4.63
C ARG A 34 -24.85 -0.35 4.13
N ALA A 35 -23.91 0.55 3.96
CA ALA A 35 -22.53 0.17 3.76
C ALA A 35 -21.84 -0.11 5.10
N LEU A 36 -20.86 -0.98 5.04
CA LEU A 36 -19.86 -1.21 6.06
C LEU A 36 -18.51 -1.28 5.36
N CYS A 37 -17.45 -1.05 6.12
CA CYS A 37 -16.09 -1.16 5.62
C CYS A 37 -15.31 -2.05 6.58
N SER A 38 -14.48 -2.95 6.07
CA SER A 38 -13.67 -3.85 6.90
C SER A 38 -12.73 -3.12 7.88
N CYS A 39 -12.46 -1.84 7.66
CA CYS A 39 -11.73 -0.99 8.59
C CYS A 39 -12.50 -0.67 9.89
N GLY A 40 -13.82 -0.90 9.94
CA GLY A 40 -14.69 -0.61 11.09
C GLY A 40 -14.91 0.88 11.41
N ARG A 41 -14.40 1.79 10.57
CA ARG A 41 -14.42 3.25 10.81
C ARG A 41 -15.34 4.00 9.86
N LEU A 42 -16.22 3.30 9.15
CA LEU A 42 -17.20 3.96 8.28
C LEU A 42 -18.15 4.78 9.18
N PRO A 43 -18.26 6.11 8.96
CA PRO A 43 -19.19 6.91 9.74
C PRO A 43 -20.64 6.38 9.60
N PRO A 44 -21.45 6.48 10.67
CA PRO A 44 -22.87 6.19 10.57
C PRO A 44 -23.49 7.00 9.44
N HIS A 45 -24.24 6.34 8.58
CA HIS A 45 -25.01 6.97 7.51
C HIS A 45 -26.41 6.36 7.51
N ARG A 46 -27.35 7.10 6.94
CA ARG A 46 -28.74 6.66 6.86
C ARG A 46 -28.84 5.43 5.93
N PRO A 47 -29.50 4.34 6.35
CA PRO A 47 -29.87 3.25 5.45
C PRO A 47 -30.71 3.78 4.30
N GLY A 48 -30.48 3.24 3.10
CA GLY A 48 -31.06 3.79 1.88
C GLY A 48 -31.10 2.77 0.76
N THR A 49 -31.15 3.27 -0.48
CA THR A 49 -31.03 2.40 -1.65
C THR A 49 -29.62 1.80 -1.75
N PRO A 50 -29.43 0.69 -2.49
CA PRO A 50 -28.09 0.14 -2.75
C PRO A 50 -27.09 1.19 -3.26
N GLN A 51 -27.55 2.09 -4.13
CA GLN A 51 -26.74 3.19 -4.66
C GLN A 51 -26.33 4.21 -3.59
N GLN A 52 -27.20 4.51 -2.64
CA GLN A 52 -26.89 5.42 -1.53
C GLN A 52 -25.87 4.79 -0.58
N ALA A 53 -26.01 3.50 -0.28
CA ALA A 53 -25.03 2.75 0.51
C ALA A 53 -23.65 2.76 -0.18
N TRP A 54 -23.60 2.50 -1.49
CA TRP A 54 -22.37 2.60 -2.29
C TRP A 54 -21.77 4.00 -2.32
N ALA A 55 -22.59 5.04 -2.44
CA ALA A 55 -22.13 6.42 -2.41
C ALA A 55 -21.49 6.78 -1.06
N ALA A 56 -22.07 6.30 0.05
CA ALA A 56 -21.51 6.48 1.39
C ALA A 56 -20.16 5.77 1.54
N TYR A 57 -20.05 4.52 1.07
CA TYR A 57 -18.78 3.79 1.03
C TYR A 57 -17.73 4.52 0.17
N ALA A 58 -18.07 4.93 -1.05
CA ALA A 58 -17.15 5.62 -1.96
C ALA A 58 -16.69 6.97 -1.39
N ALA A 59 -17.56 7.69 -0.66
CA ALA A 59 -17.17 8.91 0.05
C ALA A 59 -16.16 8.63 1.17
N HIS A 60 -16.33 7.54 1.92
CA HIS A 60 -15.38 7.11 2.94
C HIS A 60 -14.04 6.68 2.33
N ALA A 61 -14.06 5.81 1.33
CA ALA A 61 -12.87 5.33 0.63
C ALA A 61 -12.05 6.52 0.09
N ARG A 62 -12.69 7.51 -0.55
CA ARG A 62 -12.01 8.72 -1.04
C ARG A 62 -11.35 9.56 0.07
N ARG A 63 -11.94 9.62 1.27
CA ARG A 63 -11.34 10.33 2.42
C ARG A 63 -10.16 9.56 3.00
N CYS A 64 -10.23 8.24 3.06
CA CYS A 64 -9.18 7.40 3.64
C CYS A 64 -7.98 7.18 2.70
N LEU A 65 -8.23 7.06 1.40
CA LEU A 65 -7.21 6.82 0.37
C LEU A 65 -6.50 8.12 -0.07
N GLY A 66 -7.01 9.29 0.35
CA GLY A 66 -6.51 10.59 -0.07
C GLY A 66 -6.87 10.89 -1.54
N PRO A 67 -6.51 12.08 -2.04
CA PRO A 67 -6.77 12.41 -3.44
C PRO A 67 -6.04 11.43 -4.35
N ALA A 68 -6.75 10.93 -5.38
CA ALA A 68 -6.21 10.07 -6.44
C ALA A 68 -5.01 10.66 -7.20
N SER A 69 -4.64 11.92 -6.90
CA SER A 69 -3.46 12.60 -7.41
C SER A 69 -2.22 12.32 -6.54
N GLN A 70 -1.87 11.06 -6.31
CA GLN A 70 -0.48 10.79 -5.96
C GLN A 70 0.36 10.99 -7.23
N PRO A 71 1.45 11.77 -7.23
CA PRO A 71 2.29 11.98 -8.42
C PRO A 71 2.81 10.66 -9.02
N ALA A 72 2.83 9.59 -8.23
CA ALA A 72 3.07 8.22 -8.66
C ALA A 72 2.09 7.72 -9.74
N SER A 73 0.83 8.20 -9.79
CA SER A 73 -0.19 7.73 -10.75
C SER A 73 0.17 8.04 -12.19
N ARG A 74 1.00 9.07 -12.41
CA ARG A 74 1.53 9.41 -13.74
C ARG A 74 2.66 8.48 -14.22
N VAL A 75 3.16 7.62 -13.33
CA VAL A 75 4.32 6.77 -13.59
C VAL A 75 3.82 5.34 -13.79
N SER A 76 4.15 4.73 -14.94
CA SER A 76 3.74 3.36 -15.25
C SER A 76 4.24 2.38 -14.18
N LEU A 77 3.47 1.30 -13.94
CA LEU A 77 3.84 0.28 -12.95
C LEU A 77 5.27 -0.24 -13.17
N GLY A 78 5.65 -0.48 -14.43
CA GLY A 78 7.00 -0.90 -14.80
C GLY A 78 8.07 0.09 -14.33
N MET A 79 7.87 1.39 -14.57
CA MET A 79 8.80 2.43 -14.12
C MET A 79 8.89 2.51 -12.59
N ARG A 80 7.79 2.31 -11.86
CA ARG A 80 7.80 2.28 -10.38
C ARG A 80 8.63 1.11 -9.85
N VAL A 81 8.47 -0.07 -10.44
CA VAL A 81 9.26 -1.26 -10.09
C VAL A 81 10.73 -1.04 -10.42
N THR A 82 11.04 -0.44 -11.58
CA THR A 82 12.42 -0.12 -11.95
C THR A 82 13.06 0.86 -10.96
N LEU A 83 12.37 1.94 -10.60
CA LEU A 83 12.89 2.91 -9.62
C LEU A 83 13.14 2.28 -8.25
N LEU A 84 12.22 1.42 -7.79
CA LEU A 84 12.40 0.68 -6.55
C LEU A 84 13.60 -0.26 -6.62
N PHE A 85 13.73 -1.00 -7.72
CA PHE A 85 14.86 -1.90 -7.94
C PHE A 85 16.18 -1.14 -7.92
N LEU A 86 16.25 0.01 -8.60
CA LEU A 86 17.43 0.88 -8.58
C LEU A 86 17.74 1.37 -7.16
N GLY A 87 16.73 1.80 -6.39
CA GLY A 87 16.91 2.18 -4.99
C GLY A 87 17.45 1.04 -4.13
N CYS A 88 16.94 -0.19 -4.33
CA CYS A 88 17.42 -1.38 -3.64
C CYS A 88 18.88 -1.70 -4.01
N MET A 89 19.25 -1.58 -5.27
CA MET A 89 20.63 -1.78 -5.74
C MET A 89 21.59 -0.74 -5.14
N VAL A 90 21.16 0.52 -5.02
CA VAL A 90 21.97 1.57 -4.38
C VAL A 90 22.19 1.26 -2.90
N LEU A 91 21.15 0.89 -2.15
CA LEU A 91 21.28 0.54 -0.72
C LEU A 91 22.18 -0.67 -0.51
N TRP A 92 22.01 -1.71 -1.34
CA TRP A 92 22.83 -2.90 -1.29
C TRP A 92 24.30 -2.61 -1.61
N GLY A 93 24.55 -1.87 -2.70
CA GLY A 93 25.89 -1.45 -3.10
C GLY A 93 26.57 -0.55 -2.08
N ALA A 94 25.83 0.39 -1.47
CA ALA A 94 26.35 1.24 -0.39
C ALA A 94 26.75 0.42 0.84
N GLY A 95 25.99 -0.62 1.19
CA GLY A 95 26.35 -1.54 2.27
C GLY A 95 27.68 -2.27 2.02
N TRP A 96 27.88 -2.73 0.78
CA TRP A 96 29.15 -3.34 0.37
C TRP A 96 30.32 -2.35 0.37
N ILE A 97 30.17 -1.20 -0.28
CA ILE A 97 31.20 -0.18 -0.37
C ILE A 97 31.59 0.29 1.04
N GLY A 98 30.61 0.57 1.90
CA GLY A 98 30.85 0.95 3.28
C GLY A 98 31.66 -0.09 4.05
N ALA A 99 31.35 -1.38 3.90
CA ALA A 99 32.11 -2.45 4.55
C ALA A 99 33.54 -2.57 4.01
N VAL A 100 33.75 -2.42 2.70
CA VAL A 100 35.10 -2.38 2.10
C VAL A 100 35.89 -1.20 2.66
N SER A 101 35.29 -0.01 2.73
CA SER A 101 35.94 1.19 3.29
C SER A 101 36.27 1.04 4.77
N VAL A 102 35.39 0.44 5.57
CA VAL A 102 35.65 0.17 6.99
C VAL A 102 36.79 -0.83 7.14
N ALA A 103 36.77 -1.94 6.39
CA ALA A 103 37.81 -2.95 6.45
C ALA A 103 39.18 -2.38 6.06
N SER A 104 39.24 -1.55 5.02
CA SER A 104 40.49 -0.89 4.59
C SER A 104 40.97 0.17 5.59
N THR A 105 40.06 0.93 6.19
CA THR A 105 40.42 2.01 7.14
C THR A 105 40.95 1.44 8.46
N LEU A 106 40.46 0.27 8.85
CA LEU A 106 40.85 -0.42 10.08
C LEU A 106 41.93 -1.50 9.85
N ASP A 107 42.44 -1.62 8.63
CA ASP A 107 43.43 -2.63 8.21
C ASP A 107 43.06 -4.05 8.68
N LEU A 108 41.77 -4.39 8.53
CA LEU A 108 41.26 -5.69 8.95
C LEU A 108 41.77 -6.79 8.02
N ALA A 109 42.14 -7.91 8.61
CA ALA A 109 42.59 -9.09 7.89
C ALA A 109 41.90 -10.37 8.39
N GLY A 110 41.91 -11.40 7.56
CA GLY A 110 41.40 -12.73 7.90
C GLY A 110 39.93 -12.73 8.29
N ALA A 111 39.60 -13.34 9.42
CA ALA A 111 38.22 -13.52 9.86
C ALA A 111 37.48 -12.19 10.12
N ALA A 112 38.20 -11.14 10.54
CA ALA A 112 37.59 -9.84 10.82
C ALA A 112 37.18 -9.10 9.54
N ASP A 113 38.00 -9.13 8.49
CA ASP A 113 37.66 -8.59 7.17
C ASP A 113 36.43 -9.32 6.58
N LEU A 114 36.44 -10.66 6.64
CA LEU A 114 35.32 -11.48 6.19
C LEU A 114 34.03 -11.13 6.95
N ALA A 115 34.09 -11.01 8.28
CA ALA A 115 32.94 -10.70 9.11
C ALA A 115 32.35 -9.32 8.80
N VAL A 116 33.19 -8.29 8.62
CA VAL A 116 32.73 -6.93 8.29
C VAL A 116 32.10 -6.87 6.90
N ARG A 117 32.70 -7.53 5.91
CA ARG A 117 32.13 -7.62 4.55
C ARG A 117 30.79 -8.35 4.54
N ALA A 118 30.70 -9.48 5.25
CA ALA A 118 29.46 -10.22 5.40
C ALA A 118 28.38 -9.37 6.09
N ALA A 119 28.74 -8.63 7.14
CA ALA A 119 27.83 -7.71 7.83
C ALA A 119 27.34 -6.59 6.88
N GLY A 120 28.23 -6.01 6.07
CA GLY A 120 27.87 -5.01 5.06
C GLY A 120 26.83 -5.51 4.05
N LEU A 121 27.02 -6.73 3.54
CA LEU A 121 26.04 -7.38 2.65
C LEU A 121 24.69 -7.56 3.34
N LEU A 122 24.67 -8.06 4.58
CA LEU A 122 23.44 -8.27 5.34
C LEU A 122 22.71 -6.97 5.63
N VAL A 123 23.42 -5.90 6.00
CA VAL A 123 22.85 -4.56 6.19
C VAL A 123 22.28 -4.01 4.89
N GLY A 124 22.98 -4.20 3.77
CA GLY A 124 22.49 -3.85 2.43
C GLY A 124 21.19 -4.57 2.07
N PHE A 125 21.10 -5.88 2.33
CA PHE A 125 19.88 -6.65 2.11
C PHE A 125 18.73 -6.23 3.03
N ALA A 126 19.01 -6.05 4.32
CA ALA A 126 18.00 -5.66 5.30
C ALA A 126 17.40 -4.27 4.97
N SER A 127 18.25 -3.31 4.61
CA SER A 127 17.81 -1.97 4.22
C SER A 127 17.01 -1.98 2.92
N ALA A 128 17.42 -2.76 1.91
CA ALA A 128 16.63 -2.95 0.68
C ALA A 128 15.27 -3.59 0.97
N GLY A 129 15.20 -4.60 1.84
CA GLY A 129 13.95 -5.22 2.27
C GLY A 129 13.02 -4.23 2.99
N LEU A 130 13.56 -3.40 3.88
CA LEU A 130 12.81 -2.34 4.55
C LEU A 130 12.28 -1.32 3.54
N LEU A 131 13.08 -0.95 2.53
CA LEU A 131 12.64 -0.07 1.45
C LEU A 131 11.47 -0.68 0.67
N MET A 132 11.53 -1.97 0.33
CA MET A 132 10.41 -2.66 -0.34
C MET A 132 9.13 -2.64 0.51
N VAL A 133 9.24 -2.90 1.82
CA VAL A 133 8.10 -2.86 2.74
C VAL A 133 7.52 -1.45 2.86
N ALA A 134 8.38 -0.43 2.96
CA ALA A 134 7.96 0.96 3.02
C ALA A 134 7.27 1.41 1.72
N MET A 135 7.81 0.96 0.58
CA MET A 135 7.33 1.31 -0.76
C MET A 135 6.23 0.38 -1.29
N ARG A 136 5.73 -0.57 -0.49
CA ARG A 136 4.63 -1.48 -0.91
C ARG A 136 3.40 -0.73 -1.44
N ARG A 137 3.11 0.45 -0.87
CA ARG A 137 1.98 1.31 -1.28
C ARG A 137 2.22 2.03 -2.60
N PHE A 138 3.48 2.18 -3.02
CA PHE A 138 3.86 2.83 -4.27
C PHE A 138 3.74 1.87 -5.47
N ILE A 139 4.01 0.58 -5.25
CA ILE A 139 3.92 -0.50 -6.25
C ILE A 139 2.49 -1.05 -6.36
N ALA A 140 1.64 -0.85 -5.35
CA ALA A 140 0.23 -1.23 -5.42
C ALA A 140 -0.36 -0.72 -6.75
N PRO A 141 -1.04 -1.59 -7.51
CA PRO A 141 -1.51 -1.26 -8.85
C PRO A 141 -2.44 -0.06 -8.76
N MET A 142 -1.94 1.11 -9.18
CA MET A 142 -2.82 2.23 -9.43
C MET A 142 -3.49 2.00 -10.78
N ARG A 143 -4.81 2.16 -10.75
CA ARG A 143 -5.75 1.83 -11.81
C ARG A 143 -5.26 2.33 -13.18
N ALA A 144 -5.58 1.54 -14.21
CA ALA A 144 -5.58 2.03 -15.58
C ALA A 144 -6.66 3.10 -15.70
N ASP A 145 -6.30 4.26 -16.26
CA ASP A 145 -7.25 5.29 -16.63
C ASP A 145 -8.11 4.74 -17.78
N GLY A 146 -9.40 4.48 -17.49
CA GLY A 146 -10.44 4.17 -18.47
C GLY A 146 -11.35 5.37 -18.67
#